data_AF-A0AAE3KKN0-F1
#
_entry.id   AF-A0AAE3KKN0-F1
#
_cell.length_a   1.000
_cell.length_b   1.000
_cell.length_c   1.000
_cell.angle_alpha   90.00
_cell.angle_beta   90.00
_cell.angle_gamma   90.00
#
_symmetry.space_group_name_H-M   'P 1'
#
loop_
_entity.id
_entity.type
_entity.pdbx_description
1 polymer ?
#
loop_
_entity_poly.entity_id
_entity_poly.type
_entity_poly.pdbx_seq_one_letter_code
_entity_poly.pdbx_strand_id
1 'polypeptide(L)'
;MPLKVADNAGSHPTGVSRAVLLRPLVALVVVVVSAAALGACAAAKSEPPAELTIDGRQIVDAAQVQTAGEQAMQATLNFGYVAKAGDEPVRCWFARVNLESEVDSRLWCGPVQVPGSPPAVDWVPVPMKSVEHNDVAVRVEAQTPQVPAVGNRSTPVGQLVRADGSKHNPASPQGELSAGSDFLAVLPDDGHRSNADIGLAEASGIRIRDDLLSVRATGWGKPDSFRLEDGSTLRAEPGLQLHVLRLHVERLFNIDPAFQQGPWAGWGPQQSTLSLDLPGRRQEVPADRLPDNGDVFLIYTVPTDTSTNAGAGAPNGKSGATGEGLVLNTVGVNSLEQRIAVPSGEHAASDPNSLRRAAGPPTAPQLSQQITVGEHAAMLHVTSVKFGRQRPVKSSAGDYSLATATDPNRALLEIGLQAQGDDLPVTPAGLLTKDRISVWLPDQSEARQVGVRYDGALFPVAVVVEVPADVTTVTVGLTAGAVNLTSSGRITLNPVGQPMPVVLNF
;
A
#
# COMPACT_ATOMS: atom_id res chain seq x y z
N MET A 1 -19.56 63.27 14.56
CA MET A 1 -20.05 63.19 15.95
C MET A 1 -19.39 61.98 16.63
N PRO A 2 -18.94 62.10 17.88
CA PRO A 2 -17.51 62.35 18.14
C PRO A 2 -16.87 61.46 19.23
N LEU A 3 -15.59 61.76 19.53
CA LEU A 3 -14.77 61.44 20.72
C LEU A 3 -14.04 60.07 20.68
N LYS A 4 -12.78 59.92 21.10
CA LYS A 4 -11.96 60.74 22.01
C LYS A 4 -10.46 60.42 21.88
N VAL A 5 -9.65 61.46 22.07
CA VAL A 5 -8.20 61.48 22.27
C VAL A 5 -7.86 61.01 23.69
N ALA A 6 -6.69 60.38 23.88
CA ALA A 6 -5.90 60.48 25.11
C ALA A 6 -4.41 60.25 24.84
N ASP A 7 -3.66 61.36 24.90
CA ASP A 7 -2.22 61.42 25.13
C ASP A 7 -1.92 61.44 26.65
N ASN A 8 -0.62 61.24 26.95
CA ASN A 8 0.17 61.70 28.10
C ASN A 8 0.45 60.77 29.28
N ALA A 9 1.75 60.45 29.43
CA ALA A 9 2.66 60.84 30.54
C ALA A 9 3.71 59.72 30.74
N GLY A 10 5.03 59.90 30.74
CA GLY A 10 5.87 61.06 30.97
C GLY A 10 6.49 61.02 32.38
N SER A 11 7.74 60.54 32.52
CA SER A 11 8.72 61.04 33.52
C SER A 11 10.10 60.36 33.40
N HIS A 12 11.09 61.16 32.99
CA HIS A 12 12.55 61.08 33.28
C HIS A 12 12.83 61.16 34.83
N PRO A 13 14.08 61.15 35.39
CA PRO A 13 15.36 61.54 34.79
C PRO A 13 16.70 60.93 35.35
N THR A 14 17.81 61.45 34.79
CA THR A 14 19.18 61.61 35.37
C THR A 14 20.10 60.38 35.52
N GLY A 15 21.40 60.41 35.24
CA GLY A 15 22.32 61.48 34.79
C GLY A 15 23.61 60.90 34.16
N VAL A 16 24.22 61.56 33.16
CA VAL A 16 25.37 62.51 33.26
C VAL A 16 26.61 61.84 33.89
N SER A 17 27.65 61.48 33.14
CA SER A 17 28.74 62.37 32.69
C SER A 17 29.60 61.63 31.64
N ARG A 18 29.84 62.22 30.45
CA ARG A 18 30.96 63.15 30.13
C ARG A 18 32.33 62.49 30.38
N ALA A 19 33.32 62.51 29.48
CA ALA A 19 33.59 63.34 28.31
C ALA A 19 34.98 62.86 27.77
N VAL A 20 35.20 62.81 26.44
CA VAL A 20 35.98 63.84 25.69
C VAL A 20 37.44 63.44 25.44
N LEU A 21 37.76 63.08 24.18
CA LEU A 21 38.67 63.76 23.24
C LEU A 21 39.98 62.95 23.11
N LEU A 22 40.80 62.95 22.05
CA LEU A 22 41.04 63.70 20.82
C LEU A 22 41.71 62.67 19.88
N ARG A 23 41.27 62.45 18.63
CA ARG A 23 41.79 63.07 17.38
C ARG A 23 43.21 62.59 16.93
N PRO A 24 43.60 62.76 15.65
CA PRO A 24 43.81 61.66 14.69
C PRO A 24 45.28 61.55 14.20
N LEU A 25 45.68 60.45 13.54
CA LEU A 25 46.80 60.54 12.60
C LEU A 25 46.83 59.42 11.56
N VAL A 26 46.95 59.89 10.32
CA VAL A 26 47.26 59.24 9.04
C VAL A 26 48.48 58.32 9.15
N ALA A 27 48.38 57.08 8.65
CA ALA A 27 49.52 56.36 8.08
C ALA A 27 49.04 55.27 7.11
N LEU A 28 49.29 55.55 5.84
CA LEU A 28 49.26 54.64 4.69
C LEU A 28 50.27 53.51 4.90
N VAL A 29 49.83 52.25 4.97
CA VAL A 29 50.66 51.07 4.66
C VAL A 29 49.81 50.08 3.85
N VAL A 30 50.05 50.09 2.55
CA VAL A 30 49.69 49.03 1.61
C VAL A 30 50.76 47.95 1.76
N VAL A 31 50.43 46.78 2.34
CA VAL A 31 51.16 45.52 2.13
C VAL A 31 50.20 44.34 2.25
N VAL A 32 49.84 43.79 1.08
CA VAL A 32 49.71 42.36 0.73
C VAL A 32 49.19 41.39 1.81
N VAL A 33 47.89 41.08 1.75
CA VAL A 33 47.39 39.72 2.05
C VAL A 33 46.35 39.36 0.98
N SER A 34 46.84 38.96 -0.18
CA SER A 34 46.05 38.32 -1.24
C SER A 34 46.62 36.93 -1.49
N ALA A 35 46.25 35.96 -0.64
CA ALA A 35 46.45 34.55 -0.91
C ALA A 35 45.38 33.72 -0.18
N ALA A 36 44.81 32.78 -0.92
CA ALA A 36 43.86 31.73 -0.49
C ALA A 36 42.37 32.11 -0.39
N ALA A 37 41.74 32.29 -1.56
CA ALA A 37 40.39 31.77 -1.84
C ALA A 37 40.11 31.78 -3.35
N LEU A 38 41.02 31.22 -4.15
CA LEU A 38 40.67 30.73 -5.49
C LEU A 38 40.30 29.26 -5.29
N GLY A 39 39.00 29.01 -5.13
CA GLY A 39 38.45 27.67 -5.18
C GLY A 39 38.86 27.02 -6.48
N ALA A 40 39.66 25.97 -6.38
CA ALA A 40 39.99 25.12 -7.51
C ALA A 40 38.70 24.44 -7.97
N CYS A 41 38.06 24.97 -9.00
CA CYS A 41 37.27 24.15 -9.92
C CYS A 41 38.26 23.17 -10.56
N ALA A 42 38.39 21.97 -9.99
CA ALA A 42 39.00 20.86 -10.69
C ALA A 42 38.12 20.59 -11.93
N ALA A 43 38.59 21.01 -13.10
CA ALA A 43 37.99 20.57 -14.35
C ALA A 43 38.05 19.04 -14.38
N ALA A 44 36.89 18.40 -14.57
CA ALA A 44 36.81 16.95 -14.72
C ALA A 44 37.79 16.51 -15.82
N LYS A 45 38.59 15.47 -15.55
CA LYS A 45 39.43 14.85 -16.59
C LYS A 45 38.50 14.37 -17.70
N SER A 46 38.53 15.04 -18.85
CA SER A 46 37.86 14.58 -20.07
C SER A 46 38.51 13.26 -20.47
N GLU A 47 37.76 12.17 -20.39
CA GLU A 47 38.14 10.92 -21.06
C GLU A 47 38.03 11.14 -22.58
N PRO A 48 38.81 10.41 -23.40
CA PRO A 48 38.64 10.47 -24.84
C PRO A 48 37.24 9.97 -25.23
N PRO A 49 36.60 10.53 -26.28
CA PRO A 49 35.29 10.08 -26.73
C PRO A 49 35.27 8.56 -27.00
N ALA A 50 34.20 7.90 -26.59
CA ALA A 50 34.05 6.47 -26.83
C ALA A 50 33.63 6.20 -28.28
N GLU A 51 34.29 5.24 -28.93
CA GLU A 51 33.78 4.66 -30.18
C GLU A 51 32.69 3.64 -29.85
N LEU A 52 31.47 3.88 -30.35
CA LEU A 52 30.27 3.10 -30.03
C LEU A 52 29.67 2.52 -31.31
N THR A 53 29.44 1.21 -31.32
CA THR A 53 28.95 0.46 -32.49
C THR A 53 27.71 -0.38 -32.16
N ILE A 54 26.83 -0.53 -33.15
CA ILE A 54 25.71 -1.49 -33.15
C ILE A 54 25.83 -2.32 -34.43
N ASP A 55 25.85 -3.64 -34.28
CA ASP A 55 26.09 -4.60 -35.37
C ASP A 55 27.37 -4.26 -36.17
N GLY A 56 28.42 -3.79 -35.47
CA GLY A 56 29.69 -3.39 -36.06
C GLY A 56 29.67 -2.05 -36.83
N ARG A 57 28.56 -1.29 -36.82
CA ARG A 57 28.45 0.03 -37.47
C ARG A 57 28.53 1.13 -36.44
N GLN A 58 29.28 2.20 -36.73
CA GLN A 58 29.46 3.34 -35.83
C GLN A 58 28.15 4.10 -35.64
N ILE A 59 27.79 4.39 -34.40
CA ILE A 59 26.63 5.23 -34.10
C ILE A 59 26.93 6.68 -34.46
N VAL A 60 26.10 7.26 -35.34
CA VAL A 60 26.17 8.69 -35.70
C VAL A 60 25.62 9.52 -34.54
N ASP A 61 26.42 10.49 -34.07
CA ASP A 61 26.09 11.44 -33.00
C ASP A 61 25.48 10.78 -31.75
N ALA A 62 26.22 9.84 -31.16
CA ALA A 62 25.79 9.13 -29.96
C ALA A 62 25.41 10.07 -28.78
N ALA A 63 26.03 11.25 -28.68
CA ALA A 63 25.71 12.24 -27.65
C ALA A 63 24.30 12.85 -27.86
N GLN A 64 23.91 13.13 -29.11
CA GLN A 64 22.56 13.57 -29.43
C GLN A 64 21.51 12.51 -29.07
N VAL A 65 21.79 11.24 -29.36
CA VAL A 65 20.89 10.11 -29.03
C VAL A 65 20.70 10.00 -27.50
N GLN A 66 21.78 10.12 -26.72
CA GLN A 66 21.69 10.14 -25.25
C GLN A 66 20.85 11.31 -24.74
N THR A 67 21.08 12.50 -25.28
CA THR A 67 20.33 13.72 -24.90
C THR A 67 18.84 13.54 -25.18
N ALA A 68 18.48 12.96 -26.33
CA ALA A 68 17.09 12.66 -26.66
C ALA A 68 16.47 11.63 -25.69
N GLY A 69 17.23 10.59 -25.32
CA GLY A 69 16.81 9.62 -24.30
C GLY A 69 16.59 10.26 -22.93
N GLU A 70 17.50 11.16 -22.50
CA GLU A 70 17.41 11.88 -21.23
C GLU A 70 16.19 12.81 -21.19
N GLN A 71 15.88 13.50 -22.29
CA GLN A 71 14.68 14.32 -22.41
C GLN A 71 13.40 13.47 -22.29
N ALA A 72 13.35 12.32 -22.96
CA ALA A 72 12.23 11.40 -22.87
C ALA A 72 12.05 10.85 -21.44
N MET A 73 13.16 10.56 -20.75
CA MET A 73 13.15 10.15 -19.34
C MET A 73 12.71 11.25 -18.39
N GLN A 74 13.04 12.51 -18.68
CA GLN A 74 12.58 13.62 -17.87
C GLN A 74 11.04 13.73 -17.89
N ALA A 75 10.40 13.45 -19.03
CA ALA A 75 8.95 13.36 -19.09
C ALA A 75 8.41 12.23 -18.20
N THR A 76 9.04 11.05 -18.24
CA THR A 76 8.68 9.89 -17.41
C THR A 76 8.78 10.19 -15.90
N LEU A 77 9.81 10.91 -15.47
CA LEU A 77 9.96 11.40 -14.09
C LEU A 77 8.86 12.39 -13.72
N ASN A 78 8.59 13.38 -14.59
CA ASN A 78 7.58 14.41 -14.34
C ASN A 78 6.15 13.85 -14.23
N PHE A 79 5.85 12.74 -14.92
CA PHE A 79 4.57 12.03 -14.81
C PHE A 79 4.53 11.04 -13.62
N GLY A 80 5.62 10.88 -12.87
CA GLY A 80 5.69 9.99 -11.71
C GLY A 80 5.69 8.50 -12.05
N TYR A 81 6.01 8.13 -13.30
CA TYR A 81 6.12 6.72 -13.70
C TYR A 81 7.37 6.05 -13.11
N VAL A 82 8.40 6.84 -12.84
CA VAL A 82 9.56 6.45 -12.05
C VAL A 82 9.92 7.58 -11.10
N ALA A 83 10.57 7.26 -9.99
CA ALA A 83 11.18 8.20 -9.08
C ALA A 83 12.69 8.28 -9.33
N LYS A 84 13.33 9.40 -9.01
CA LYS A 84 14.80 9.42 -8.94
C LYS A 84 15.25 8.61 -7.71
N ALA A 85 16.33 7.84 -7.86
CA ALA A 85 16.90 7.05 -6.79
C ALA A 85 18.43 7.17 -6.78
N GLY A 86 19.02 7.75 -5.74
CA GLY A 86 20.44 8.05 -5.65
C GLY A 86 20.77 9.52 -5.91
N ASP A 87 22.00 9.91 -5.58
CA ASP A 87 22.41 11.32 -5.62
C ASP A 87 22.73 11.81 -7.03
N GLU A 88 23.12 10.90 -7.93
CA GLU A 88 23.46 11.24 -9.31
C GLU A 88 22.22 11.62 -10.14
N PRO A 89 22.35 12.60 -11.06
CA PRO A 89 21.25 12.93 -11.97
C PRO A 89 20.93 11.74 -12.88
N VAL A 90 19.65 11.60 -13.25
CA VAL A 90 19.21 10.58 -14.20
C VAL A 90 19.85 10.83 -15.56
N ARG A 91 20.61 9.84 -16.02
CA ARG A 91 21.45 9.89 -17.22
C ARG A 91 21.24 8.64 -18.04
N CYS A 92 21.33 8.76 -19.37
CA CYS A 92 21.22 7.63 -20.27
C CYS A 92 22.61 7.14 -20.73
N TRP A 93 22.77 5.83 -20.77
CA TRP A 93 24.04 5.15 -21.02
C TRP A 93 23.87 4.06 -22.07
N PHE A 94 24.94 3.79 -22.82
CA PHE A 94 25.01 2.59 -23.64
C PHE A 94 25.55 1.43 -22.80
N ALA A 95 24.95 0.25 -22.89
CA ALA A 95 25.47 -0.94 -22.22
C ALA A 95 26.38 -1.72 -23.18
N ARG A 96 27.61 -2.04 -22.78
CA ARG A 96 28.52 -2.87 -23.59
C ARG A 96 28.05 -4.33 -23.59
N VAL A 97 27.94 -4.93 -24.77
CA VAL A 97 27.34 -6.29 -24.90
C VAL A 97 28.35 -7.41 -25.11
N ASN A 98 29.53 -7.19 -25.71
CA ASN A 98 30.56 -8.24 -25.88
C ASN A 98 31.96 -7.70 -26.23
N LEU A 99 32.03 -6.69 -27.11
CA LEU A 99 33.28 -6.04 -27.54
C LEU A 99 33.43 -4.68 -26.86
N GLU A 100 34.63 -4.08 -26.94
CA GLU A 100 34.90 -2.80 -26.28
C GLU A 100 34.06 -1.63 -26.85
N SER A 101 33.76 -1.65 -28.14
CA SER A 101 32.92 -0.64 -28.82
C SER A 101 31.46 -1.06 -28.98
N GLU A 102 31.15 -2.36 -28.93
CA GLU A 102 29.82 -2.89 -29.26
C GLU A 102 28.85 -2.72 -28.11
N VAL A 103 27.71 -2.09 -28.39
CA VAL A 103 26.70 -1.75 -27.38
C VAL A 103 25.32 -2.31 -27.69
N ASP A 104 24.49 -2.39 -26.65
CA ASP A 104 23.09 -2.76 -26.73
C ASP A 104 22.33 -1.79 -27.65
N SER A 105 21.30 -2.31 -28.34
CA SER A 105 20.32 -1.55 -29.12
C SER A 105 19.39 -0.65 -28.28
N ARG A 106 19.66 -0.52 -26.97
CA ARG A 106 18.91 0.27 -26.01
C ARG A 106 19.85 1.16 -25.22
N LEU A 107 19.40 2.38 -24.95
CA LEU A 107 19.97 3.16 -23.86
C LEU A 107 19.41 2.66 -22.54
N TRP A 108 20.21 2.74 -21.48
CA TRP A 108 19.82 2.44 -20.12
C TRP A 108 19.87 3.72 -19.30
N CYS A 109 18.73 4.14 -18.76
CA CYS A 109 18.63 5.43 -18.08
C CYS A 109 18.35 5.26 -16.60
N GLY A 110 19.17 5.93 -15.78
CA GLY A 110 19.18 5.80 -14.33
C GLY A 110 20.16 6.78 -13.68
N PRO A 111 20.23 6.84 -12.36
CA PRO A 111 19.58 5.90 -11.43
C PRO A 111 18.14 6.33 -11.07
N VAL A 112 17.19 5.39 -11.14
CA VAL A 112 15.76 5.62 -10.87
C VAL A 112 15.18 4.51 -9.99
N GLN A 113 13.94 4.63 -9.56
CA GLN A 113 13.17 3.60 -8.87
C GLN A 113 11.79 3.49 -9.51
N VAL A 114 11.38 2.27 -9.86
CA VAL A 114 10.02 2.01 -10.34
C VAL A 114 9.10 1.88 -9.13
N PRO A 115 8.07 2.74 -8.95
CA PRO A 115 7.21 2.71 -7.78
C PRO A 115 6.73 1.31 -7.41
N GLY A 116 6.80 1.03 -6.11
CA GLY A 116 6.52 -0.26 -5.50
C GLY A 116 7.65 -1.29 -5.56
N SER A 117 8.76 -1.04 -6.27
CA SER A 117 9.94 -1.90 -6.20
C SER A 117 10.65 -1.76 -4.84
N PRO A 118 11.51 -2.71 -4.43
CA PRO A 118 12.38 -2.52 -3.28
C PRO A 118 13.24 -1.25 -3.45
N PRO A 119 13.70 -0.61 -2.35
CA PRO A 119 14.50 0.61 -2.37
C PRO A 119 15.92 0.32 -2.85
N ALA A 120 16.06 0.17 -4.15
CA ALA A 120 17.30 -0.06 -4.87
C ALA A 120 17.28 0.76 -6.16
N VAL A 121 18.44 0.87 -6.80
CA VAL A 121 18.52 1.52 -8.12
C VAL A 121 18.03 0.59 -9.21
N ASP A 122 17.00 1.06 -9.89
CA ASP A 122 16.47 0.53 -11.13
C ASP A 122 16.99 1.34 -12.33
N TRP A 123 16.86 0.76 -13.50
CA TRP A 123 17.26 1.36 -14.77
C TRP A 123 16.18 1.15 -15.81
N VAL A 124 15.77 2.21 -16.52
CA VAL A 124 14.75 2.10 -17.56
C VAL A 124 15.42 1.93 -18.94
N PRO A 125 15.09 0.87 -19.69
CA PRO A 125 15.54 0.74 -21.06
C PRO A 125 14.79 1.71 -21.98
N VAL A 126 15.53 2.39 -22.85
CA VAL A 126 15.03 3.25 -23.91
C VAL A 126 15.49 2.66 -25.25
N PRO A 127 14.61 1.96 -25.97
CA PRO A 127 14.96 1.37 -27.25
C PRO A 127 15.45 2.40 -28.25
N MET A 128 16.40 2.00 -29.09
CA MET A 128 16.84 2.81 -30.22
C MET A 128 16.31 2.20 -31.51
N LYS A 129 15.84 3.05 -32.41
CA LYS A 129 15.39 2.64 -33.74
C LYS A 129 16.39 3.13 -34.78
N SER A 130 16.88 2.24 -35.65
CA SER A 130 17.65 2.66 -36.83
C SER A 130 16.75 3.43 -37.79
N VAL A 131 17.19 4.62 -38.16
CA VAL A 131 16.49 5.49 -39.12
C VAL A 131 17.23 5.60 -40.44
N GLU A 132 18.55 5.42 -40.42
CA GLU A 132 19.40 5.39 -41.60
C GLU A 132 20.64 4.53 -41.29
N HIS A 133 21.15 3.79 -42.28
CA HIS A 133 22.39 3.03 -42.12
C HIS A 133 23.12 2.82 -43.45
N ASN A 134 24.42 2.65 -43.36
CA ASN A 134 25.27 2.13 -44.42
C ASN A 134 26.27 1.10 -43.83
N ASP A 135 27.26 0.68 -44.59
CA ASP A 135 28.20 -0.36 -44.15
C ASP A 135 29.15 0.09 -43.03
N VAL A 136 29.27 1.40 -42.76
CA VAL A 136 30.23 1.97 -41.81
C VAL A 136 29.54 2.61 -40.61
N ALA A 137 28.34 3.18 -40.80
CA ALA A 137 27.65 3.96 -39.79
C ALA A 137 26.15 3.70 -39.75
N VAL A 138 25.56 3.89 -38.57
CA VAL A 138 24.14 3.79 -38.30
C VAL A 138 23.66 5.04 -37.56
N ARG A 139 22.62 5.68 -38.09
CA ARG A 139 21.88 6.73 -37.40
C ARG A 139 20.70 6.09 -36.69
N VAL A 140 20.59 6.37 -35.40
CA VAL A 140 19.54 5.85 -34.54
C VAL A 140 18.79 6.98 -33.84
N GLU A 141 17.55 6.72 -33.47
CA GLU A 141 16.72 7.63 -32.68
C GLU A 141 16.18 6.92 -31.44
N ALA A 142 16.30 7.57 -30.28
CA ALA A 142 15.72 7.10 -29.03
C ALA A 142 14.19 7.05 -29.14
N GLN A 143 13.60 5.95 -28.68
CA GLN A 143 12.15 5.74 -28.62
C GLN A 143 11.61 6.10 -27.23
N THR A 144 10.31 5.88 -27.00
CA THR A 144 9.71 6.05 -25.68
C THR A 144 10.34 5.10 -24.66
N PRO A 145 10.66 5.57 -23.44
CA PRO A 145 11.13 4.71 -22.36
C PRO A 145 10.18 3.55 -22.07
N GLN A 146 10.74 2.35 -21.93
CA GLN A 146 10.00 1.15 -21.57
C GLN A 146 10.08 0.94 -20.06
N VAL A 147 9.26 1.69 -19.32
CA VAL A 147 9.17 1.56 -17.86
C VAL A 147 8.66 0.15 -17.53
N PRO A 148 9.35 -0.61 -16.67
CA PRO A 148 8.84 -1.88 -16.16
C PRO A 148 7.46 -1.71 -15.52
N ALA A 149 6.68 -2.80 -15.45
CA ALA A 149 5.44 -2.77 -14.68
C ALA A 149 5.73 -2.40 -13.22
N VAL A 150 4.77 -1.72 -12.56
CA VAL A 150 4.83 -1.32 -11.15
C VAL A 150 5.33 -2.48 -10.28
N GLY A 151 6.28 -2.21 -9.38
CA GLY A 151 6.92 -3.23 -8.55
C GLY A 151 8.06 -4.01 -9.21
N ASN A 152 8.26 -3.94 -10.53
CA ASN A 152 9.33 -4.65 -11.24
C ASN A 152 10.55 -3.76 -11.50
N ARG A 153 11.72 -4.40 -11.46
CA ARG A 153 13.01 -3.78 -11.75
C ARG A 153 13.57 -4.21 -13.09
N SER A 154 14.43 -3.37 -13.64
CA SER A 154 15.34 -3.75 -14.72
C SER A 154 16.74 -3.22 -14.43
N THR A 155 17.74 -4.02 -14.79
CA THR A 155 19.15 -3.69 -14.58
C THR A 155 19.92 -4.04 -15.85
N PRO A 156 20.73 -3.12 -16.41
CA PRO A 156 21.61 -3.43 -17.51
C PRO A 156 22.64 -4.49 -17.12
N VAL A 157 22.99 -5.33 -18.08
CA VAL A 157 24.10 -6.26 -17.95
C VAL A 157 25.35 -5.60 -18.54
N GLY A 158 26.48 -5.71 -17.85
CA GLY A 158 27.76 -5.19 -18.34
C GLY A 158 28.06 -3.76 -17.91
N GLN A 159 29.14 -3.21 -18.47
CA GLN A 159 29.59 -1.84 -18.18
C GLN A 159 28.78 -0.84 -19.00
N LEU A 160 28.33 0.21 -18.33
CA LEU A 160 27.68 1.36 -18.95
C LEU A 160 28.75 2.37 -19.41
N VAL A 161 28.58 2.92 -20.61
CA VAL A 161 29.48 3.90 -21.22
C VAL A 161 28.69 5.03 -21.85
N ARG A 162 29.19 6.26 -21.78
CA ARG A 162 28.64 7.42 -22.51
C ARG A 162 29.53 7.80 -23.69
N ALA A 163 28.98 8.61 -24.60
CA ALA A 163 29.72 9.12 -25.74
C ALA A 163 30.98 9.94 -25.34
N ASP A 164 30.97 10.57 -24.17
CA ASP A 164 32.09 11.32 -23.60
C ASP A 164 33.22 10.42 -23.01
N GLY A 165 33.09 9.10 -23.11
CA GLY A 165 34.06 8.14 -22.58
C GLY A 165 33.74 7.63 -21.18
N SER A 166 32.94 8.39 -20.40
CA SER A 166 32.67 8.06 -19.00
C SER A 166 32.00 6.71 -18.83
N LYS A 167 32.38 6.02 -17.76
CA LYS A 167 31.96 4.63 -17.48
C LYS A 167 31.26 4.54 -16.13
N HIS A 168 30.24 3.69 -16.08
CA HIS A 168 29.51 3.37 -14.86
C HIS A 168 29.31 1.86 -14.77
N ASN A 169 29.45 1.30 -13.57
CA ASN A 169 29.12 -0.09 -13.31
C ASN A 169 27.80 -0.15 -12.52
N PRO A 170 26.68 -0.59 -13.14
CA PRO A 170 25.35 -0.58 -12.53
C PRO A 170 25.23 -1.54 -11.34
N ALA A 171 26.17 -2.50 -11.19
CA ALA A 171 26.24 -3.43 -10.06
C ALA A 171 27.08 -2.92 -8.89
N SER A 172 27.64 -1.71 -8.96
CA SER A 172 28.44 -1.15 -7.86
C SER A 172 27.56 -0.91 -6.63
N PRO A 173 27.97 -1.35 -5.42
CA PRO A 173 27.20 -1.10 -4.21
C PRO A 173 27.01 0.40 -3.99
N GLN A 174 25.80 0.81 -3.64
CA GLN A 174 25.51 2.17 -3.22
C GLN A 174 25.52 2.24 -1.69
N GLY A 175 26.32 3.15 -1.12
CA GLY A 175 26.40 3.33 0.33
C GLY A 175 25.20 4.08 0.90
N GLU A 176 24.77 5.14 0.22
CA GLU A 176 23.58 5.94 0.56
C GLU A 176 22.67 6.01 -0.66
N LEU A 177 21.36 5.88 -0.44
CA LEU A 177 20.34 5.99 -1.47
C LEU A 177 19.46 7.21 -1.18
N SER A 178 19.24 8.04 -2.21
CA SER A 178 18.42 9.24 -2.11
C SER A 178 17.09 9.03 -2.83
N ALA A 179 15.97 9.22 -2.14
CA ALA A 179 14.62 9.06 -2.66
C ALA A 179 14.11 10.41 -3.17
N GLY A 180 13.92 10.49 -4.49
CA GLY A 180 13.39 11.69 -5.14
C GLY A 180 11.88 11.80 -5.02
N SER A 181 11.30 12.71 -5.81
CA SER A 181 9.85 12.83 -5.91
C SER A 181 9.29 11.50 -6.40
N ASP A 182 8.07 11.24 -6.01
CA ASP A 182 7.30 10.10 -6.47
C ASP A 182 7.72 8.72 -5.96
N PHE A 183 8.76 8.67 -5.11
CA PHE A 183 9.31 7.43 -4.55
C PHE A 183 8.26 6.68 -3.70
N LEU A 184 8.15 5.38 -3.93
CA LEU A 184 7.36 4.45 -3.14
C LEU A 184 8.05 3.09 -3.18
N ALA A 185 8.55 2.61 -2.04
CA ALA A 185 9.10 1.28 -1.90
C ALA A 185 8.21 0.41 -1.02
N VAL A 186 8.06 -0.86 -1.40
CA VAL A 186 7.42 -1.90 -0.60
C VAL A 186 8.49 -2.88 -0.15
N LEU A 187 8.65 -3.02 1.17
CA LEU A 187 9.62 -3.92 1.77
C LEU A 187 8.90 -4.93 2.65
N PRO A 188 9.23 -6.23 2.57
CA PRO A 188 8.89 -7.17 3.63
C PRO A 188 9.41 -6.67 4.97
N ASP A 189 8.66 -6.91 6.03
CA ASP A 189 9.10 -6.69 7.39
C ASP A 189 9.34 -8.05 8.06
N ASP A 190 10.59 -8.30 8.43
CA ASP A 190 11.03 -9.52 9.10
C ASP A 190 10.67 -9.55 10.60
N GLY A 191 10.13 -8.45 11.13
CA GLY A 191 9.74 -8.33 12.53
C GLY A 191 10.91 -8.15 13.50
N HIS A 192 12.15 -8.05 13.01
CA HIS A 192 13.33 -7.94 13.88
C HIS A 192 13.51 -6.56 14.50
N ARG A 193 12.90 -5.52 13.92
CA ARG A 193 13.00 -4.13 14.39
C ARG A 193 11.68 -3.68 15.02
N SER A 194 11.74 -3.18 16.25
CA SER A 194 10.56 -2.57 16.89
C SER A 194 10.28 -1.20 16.28
N ASN A 195 9.05 -0.69 16.43
CA ASN A 195 8.71 0.66 15.94
C ASN A 195 9.63 1.74 16.51
N ALA A 196 10.00 1.63 17.80
CA ALA A 196 10.91 2.57 18.44
C ALA A 196 12.31 2.57 17.80
N ASP A 197 12.84 1.41 17.43
CA ASP A 197 14.19 1.28 16.84
C ASP A 197 14.32 1.96 15.48
N ILE A 198 13.21 2.08 14.75
CA ILE A 198 13.13 2.70 13.42
C ILE A 198 12.39 4.05 13.43
N GLY A 199 12.16 4.63 14.62
CA GLY A 199 11.58 5.96 14.76
C GLY A 199 10.11 6.08 14.36
N LEU A 200 9.33 4.99 14.48
CA LEU A 200 7.90 4.96 14.22
C LEU A 200 7.12 5.02 15.54
N ALA A 201 5.97 5.69 15.50
CA ALA A 201 4.95 5.62 16.54
C ALA A 201 3.89 4.58 16.19
N GLU A 202 3.16 4.09 17.19
CA GLU A 202 2.00 3.21 16.99
C GLU A 202 0.94 3.89 16.13
N ALA A 203 0.35 3.13 15.19
CA ALA A 203 -0.60 3.64 14.21
C ALA A 203 -1.90 2.80 14.14
N SER A 204 -2.31 2.24 15.28
CA SER A 204 -3.44 1.29 15.39
C SER A 204 -4.80 1.84 14.93
N GLY A 205 -4.95 3.17 14.83
CA GLY A 205 -6.15 3.81 14.28
C GLY A 205 -6.30 3.67 12.77
N ILE A 206 -5.23 3.34 12.04
CA ILE A 206 -5.28 3.20 10.58
C ILE A 206 -5.63 1.75 10.24
N ARG A 207 -6.89 1.51 9.86
CA ARG A 207 -7.38 0.22 9.39
C ARG A 207 -8.28 0.40 8.17
N ILE A 208 -7.98 -0.34 7.11
CA ILE A 208 -8.81 -0.37 5.91
C ILE A 208 -8.95 -1.81 5.45
N ARG A 209 -10.18 -2.25 5.21
CA ARG A 209 -10.43 -3.64 4.82
C ARG A 209 -11.67 -3.78 3.99
N ASP A 210 -11.70 -4.82 3.20
CA ASP A 210 -12.91 -5.43 2.71
C ASP A 210 -12.90 -6.91 3.12
N ASP A 211 -13.48 -7.75 2.30
CA ASP A 211 -13.62 -9.18 2.55
C ASP A 211 -12.59 -10.04 1.80
N LEU A 212 -11.72 -9.40 1.02
CA LEU A 212 -10.68 -9.97 0.18
C LEU A 212 -9.28 -9.50 0.57
N LEU A 213 -9.17 -8.32 1.16
CA LEU A 213 -7.95 -7.69 1.64
C LEU A 213 -8.23 -6.90 2.92
N SER A 214 -7.43 -7.14 3.95
CA SER A 214 -7.43 -6.37 5.20
C SER A 214 -6.03 -5.81 5.45
N VAL A 215 -5.97 -4.53 5.77
CA VAL A 215 -4.73 -3.80 6.04
C VAL A 215 -4.92 -3.00 7.32
N ARG A 216 -3.97 -3.14 8.25
CA ARG A 216 -3.89 -2.29 9.45
C ARG A 216 -2.48 -1.73 9.58
N ALA A 217 -2.33 -0.46 9.93
CA ALA A 217 -1.02 0.05 10.28
C ALA A 217 -0.67 -0.39 11.71
N THR A 218 0.56 -0.86 11.86
CA THR A 218 1.18 -1.16 13.15
C THR A 218 2.18 -0.07 13.52
N GLY A 219 2.62 0.76 12.58
CA GLY A 219 3.50 1.90 12.86
C GLY A 219 3.45 2.98 11.78
N TRP A 220 3.74 4.21 12.17
CA TRP A 220 3.89 5.34 11.26
C TRP A 220 4.93 6.34 11.78
N GLY A 221 5.69 6.94 10.87
CA GLY A 221 6.65 7.98 11.22
C GLY A 221 7.20 8.71 10.01
N LYS A 222 7.97 9.77 10.30
CA LYS A 222 8.64 10.59 9.29
C LYS A 222 10.14 10.67 9.59
N PRO A 223 10.88 9.55 9.51
CA PRO A 223 12.28 9.54 9.90
C PRO A 223 13.14 10.33 8.89
N ASP A 224 14.23 10.94 9.36
CA ASP A 224 15.19 11.62 8.48
C ASP A 224 15.93 10.64 7.54
N SER A 225 15.96 9.37 7.93
CA SER A 225 16.55 8.28 7.15
C SER A 225 15.99 6.93 7.56
N PHE A 226 15.99 5.97 6.64
CA PHE A 226 15.61 4.59 6.90
C PHE A 226 16.75 3.63 6.54
N ARG A 227 17.13 2.76 7.48
CA ARG A 227 18.20 1.78 7.27
C ARG A 227 17.65 0.54 6.55
N LEU A 228 18.32 0.13 5.48
CA LEU A 228 17.98 -1.06 4.69
C LEU A 228 18.74 -2.30 5.21
N GLU A 229 18.26 -3.49 4.83
CA GLU A 229 18.83 -4.77 5.28
C GLU A 229 20.27 -4.98 4.81
N ASP A 230 20.61 -4.46 3.62
CA ASP A 230 21.97 -4.50 3.07
C ASP A 230 22.95 -3.54 3.77
N GLY A 231 22.46 -2.80 4.79
CA GLY A 231 23.23 -1.84 5.56
C GLY A 231 23.27 -0.43 4.97
N SER A 232 22.74 -0.23 3.76
CA SER A 232 22.61 1.09 3.15
C SER A 232 21.55 1.94 3.86
N THR A 233 21.60 3.25 3.65
CA THR A 233 20.67 4.20 4.26
C THR A 233 19.91 4.96 3.18
N LEU A 234 18.58 4.94 3.27
CA LEU A 234 17.67 5.70 2.44
C LEU A 234 17.39 7.07 3.07
N ARG A 235 17.51 8.15 2.31
CA ARG A 235 17.16 9.52 2.70
C ARG A 235 16.26 10.15 1.65
N ALA A 236 15.43 11.11 2.01
CA ALA A 236 14.69 11.90 1.02
C ALA A 236 15.58 12.99 0.40
N GLU A 237 15.34 13.34 -0.86
CA GLU A 237 15.99 14.49 -1.50
C GLU A 237 15.62 15.82 -0.82
N PRO A 238 16.44 16.88 -0.96
CA PRO A 238 16.11 18.21 -0.44
C PRO A 238 14.73 18.70 -0.91
N GLY A 239 13.92 19.20 0.04
CA GLY A 239 12.54 19.64 -0.21
C GLY A 239 11.49 18.53 -0.07
N LEU A 240 11.91 17.28 0.12
CA LEU A 240 11.05 16.13 0.41
C LEU A 240 11.27 15.62 1.83
N GLN A 241 10.29 14.88 2.33
CA GLN A 241 10.35 14.18 3.61
C GLN A 241 10.08 12.69 3.38
N LEU A 242 10.83 11.83 4.08
CA LEU A 242 10.61 10.39 4.06
C LEU A 242 9.49 10.05 5.04
N HIS A 243 8.49 9.30 4.57
CA HIS A 243 7.37 8.81 5.35
C HIS A 243 7.40 7.29 5.33
N VAL A 244 7.12 6.67 6.47
CA VAL A 244 7.15 5.22 6.63
C VAL A 244 5.85 4.77 7.30
N LEU A 245 5.16 3.83 6.65
CA LEU A 245 4.05 3.08 7.21
C LEU A 245 4.50 1.63 7.39
N ARG A 246 4.37 1.10 8.60
CA ARG A 246 4.46 -0.32 8.87
C ARG A 246 3.05 -0.88 8.88
N LEU A 247 2.76 -1.82 7.98
CA LEU A 247 1.45 -2.37 7.74
C LEU A 247 1.44 -3.87 8.00
N HIS A 248 0.38 -4.36 8.62
CA HIS A 248 0.02 -5.78 8.61
C HIS A 248 -1.06 -6.01 7.55
N VAL A 249 -0.84 -7.00 6.71
CA VAL A 249 -1.65 -7.32 5.53
C VAL A 249 -2.19 -8.74 5.63
N GLU A 250 -3.48 -8.91 5.35
CA GLU A 250 -4.16 -10.20 5.22
C GLU A 250 -4.90 -10.24 3.88
N ARG A 251 -4.36 -10.98 2.89
CA ARG A 251 -5.01 -11.21 1.58
C ARG A 251 -5.97 -12.38 1.67
N LEU A 252 -7.14 -12.13 2.26
CA LEU A 252 -8.23 -13.11 2.42
C LEU A 252 -8.56 -13.86 1.13
N PHE A 253 -8.45 -13.21 -0.04
CA PHE A 253 -8.61 -13.86 -1.34
C PHE A 253 -7.71 -15.10 -1.52
N ASN A 254 -6.47 -15.07 -1.00
CA ASN A 254 -5.51 -16.16 -1.12
C ASN A 254 -5.51 -17.12 0.08
N ILE A 255 -5.73 -16.60 1.29
CA ILE A 255 -5.63 -17.42 2.52
C ILE A 255 -6.95 -18.07 2.93
N ASP A 256 -8.10 -17.55 2.50
CA ASP A 256 -9.39 -18.15 2.78
C ASP A 256 -9.78 -19.10 1.64
N PRO A 257 -9.82 -20.43 1.89
CA PRO A 257 -9.98 -21.44 0.85
C PRO A 257 -11.32 -21.35 0.11
N ALA A 258 -12.29 -20.57 0.61
CA ALA A 258 -13.59 -20.44 -0.02
C ALA A 258 -13.58 -19.54 -1.25
N PHE A 259 -12.63 -18.61 -1.34
CA PHE A 259 -12.44 -17.82 -2.56
C PHE A 259 -11.79 -18.64 -3.68
N GLN A 260 -11.16 -19.77 -3.34
CA GLN A 260 -10.51 -20.67 -4.30
C GLN A 260 -11.43 -21.81 -4.80
N GLN A 261 -12.71 -21.80 -4.39
CA GLN A 261 -13.67 -22.83 -4.79
C GLN A 261 -14.22 -22.59 -6.20
N GLY A 262 -14.92 -23.60 -6.73
CA GLY A 262 -15.66 -23.49 -7.98
C GLY A 262 -16.57 -24.71 -8.23
N PRO A 263 -17.43 -24.66 -9.25
CA PRO A 263 -17.65 -23.54 -10.17
C PRO A 263 -18.39 -22.35 -9.52
N TRP A 264 -18.20 -21.15 -10.08
CA TRP A 264 -18.89 -19.92 -9.66
C TRP A 264 -20.12 -19.65 -10.55
N ALA A 265 -21.23 -19.31 -9.92
CA ALA A 265 -22.37 -18.71 -10.57
C ALA A 265 -22.06 -17.24 -10.86
N GLY A 266 -21.86 -16.92 -12.15
CA GLY A 266 -21.50 -15.57 -12.60
C GLY A 266 -19.99 -15.29 -12.50
N TRP A 267 -19.63 -14.11 -12.01
CA TRP A 267 -18.23 -13.70 -11.88
C TRP A 267 -17.64 -14.21 -10.56
N GLY A 268 -16.45 -14.80 -10.65
CA GLY A 268 -15.65 -15.12 -9.47
C GLY A 268 -15.13 -13.85 -8.76
N PRO A 269 -14.69 -13.99 -7.51
CA PRO A 269 -14.11 -12.89 -6.73
C PRO A 269 -12.93 -12.24 -7.47
N GLN A 270 -12.85 -10.91 -7.41
CA GLN A 270 -11.78 -10.13 -8.04
C GLN A 270 -10.89 -9.54 -6.95
N GLN A 271 -9.57 -9.62 -7.13
CA GLN A 271 -8.63 -9.12 -6.13
C GLN A 271 -8.79 -7.60 -5.93
N SER A 272 -8.82 -7.18 -4.67
CA SER A 272 -8.87 -5.77 -4.28
C SER A 272 -7.52 -5.08 -4.45
N THR A 273 -7.53 -3.79 -4.78
CA THR A 273 -6.30 -3.00 -4.94
C THR A 273 -6.11 -2.04 -3.78
N LEU A 274 -4.89 -2.00 -3.25
CA LEU A 274 -4.45 -1.03 -2.24
C LEU A 274 -3.70 0.09 -2.95
N SER A 275 -3.93 1.32 -2.54
CA SER A 275 -3.22 2.48 -3.08
C SER A 275 -2.87 3.47 -1.98
N LEU A 276 -1.79 4.20 -2.19
CA LEU A 276 -1.42 5.38 -1.43
C LEU A 276 -1.90 6.62 -2.19
N ASP A 277 -2.78 7.39 -1.57
CA ASP A 277 -3.27 8.66 -2.10
C ASP A 277 -2.46 9.79 -1.48
N LEU A 278 -1.68 10.47 -2.32
CA LEU A 278 -0.77 11.54 -1.96
C LEU A 278 -1.24 12.85 -2.61
N PRO A 279 -0.77 14.02 -2.14
CA PRO A 279 -1.11 15.29 -2.77
C PRO A 279 -0.83 15.27 -4.29
N GLY A 280 -1.89 15.44 -5.08
CA GLY A 280 -1.81 15.49 -6.54
C GLY A 280 -1.70 14.14 -7.26
N ARG A 281 -1.65 13.00 -6.55
CA ARG A 281 -1.44 11.69 -7.18
C ARG A 281 -1.92 10.50 -6.37
N ARG A 282 -2.23 9.41 -7.06
CA ARG A 282 -2.53 8.11 -6.47
C ARG A 282 -1.53 7.09 -6.98
N GLN A 283 -0.92 6.33 -6.07
CA GLN A 283 -0.02 5.25 -6.41
C GLN A 283 -0.56 3.92 -5.93
N GLU A 284 -0.70 2.96 -6.85
CA GLU A 284 -1.06 1.60 -6.48
C GLU A 284 0.11 0.91 -5.76
N VAL A 285 -0.20 0.19 -4.69
CA VAL A 285 0.76 -0.68 -4.01
C VAL A 285 0.73 -2.03 -4.73
N PRO A 286 1.84 -2.45 -5.38
CA PRO A 286 1.84 -3.67 -6.19
C PRO A 286 1.43 -4.90 -5.37
N ALA A 287 0.40 -5.59 -5.85
CA ALA A 287 -0.21 -6.69 -5.13
C ALA A 287 0.73 -7.88 -4.92
N ASP A 288 1.65 -8.14 -5.85
CA ASP A 288 2.69 -9.18 -5.77
C ASP A 288 3.77 -8.90 -4.72
N ARG A 289 3.88 -7.65 -4.27
CA ARG A 289 4.78 -7.22 -3.18
C ARG A 289 4.14 -7.32 -1.79
N LEU A 290 2.83 -7.51 -1.73
CA LEU A 290 2.11 -7.73 -0.48
C LEU A 290 2.15 -9.22 -0.10
N PRO A 291 2.45 -9.57 1.16
CA PRO A 291 2.36 -10.95 1.63
C PRO A 291 0.91 -11.40 1.69
N ASP A 292 0.68 -12.72 1.64
CA ASP A 292 -0.64 -13.30 1.89
C ASP A 292 -1.14 -13.04 3.31
N ASN A 293 -0.21 -13.15 4.26
CA ASN A 293 -0.39 -12.75 5.64
C ASN A 293 0.98 -12.36 6.18
N GLY A 294 1.14 -11.13 6.66
CA GLY A 294 2.40 -10.67 7.23
C GLY A 294 2.54 -9.16 7.24
N ASP A 295 3.73 -8.71 7.63
CA ASP A 295 4.04 -7.30 7.79
C ASP A 295 4.91 -6.78 6.62
N VAL A 296 4.70 -5.51 6.26
CA VAL A 296 5.46 -4.78 5.25
C VAL A 296 5.71 -3.34 5.66
N PHE A 297 6.78 -2.74 5.17
CA PHE A 297 6.98 -1.30 5.16
C PHE A 297 6.57 -0.72 3.80
N LEU A 298 5.75 0.33 3.83
CA LEU A 298 5.63 1.29 2.73
C LEU A 298 6.50 2.49 3.07
N ILE A 299 7.50 2.76 2.23
CA ILE A 299 8.41 3.89 2.40
C ILE A 299 8.25 4.81 1.20
N TYR A 300 7.89 6.07 1.43
CA TYR A 300 7.55 6.99 0.36
C TYR A 300 7.99 8.42 0.67
N THR A 301 8.03 9.26 -0.36
CA THR A 301 8.38 10.67 -0.22
C THR A 301 7.16 11.57 -0.34
N VAL A 302 7.15 12.64 0.46
CA VAL A 302 6.12 13.69 0.47
C VAL A 302 6.80 15.06 0.43
N PRO A 303 6.31 16.03 -0.38
CA PRO A 303 6.84 17.38 -0.36
C PRO A 303 6.71 18.05 1.03
N THR A 304 7.78 18.71 1.48
CA THR A 304 7.86 19.34 2.81
C THR A 304 6.86 20.48 3.03
N ASP A 305 6.45 21.17 1.98
CA ASP A 305 5.42 22.22 2.02
C ASP A 305 4.01 21.64 2.23
N THR A 306 3.73 20.49 1.64
CA THR A 306 2.46 19.76 1.84
C THR A 306 2.35 19.10 3.21
N SER A 307 3.48 18.79 3.86
CA SER A 307 3.48 18.12 5.17
C SER A 307 3.04 19.04 6.33
N THR A 308 2.96 20.35 6.09
CA THR A 308 2.47 21.37 7.05
C THR A 308 0.96 21.59 7.04
N ASN A 309 0.23 21.03 6.05
CA ASN A 309 -1.23 21.17 5.93
C ASN A 309 -2.01 19.95 6.46
N ALA A 310 -1.47 19.26 7.45
CA ALA A 310 -2.25 18.39 8.31
C ALA A 310 -3.12 19.25 9.25
N GLY A 311 -4.18 19.89 8.74
CA GLY A 311 -5.20 20.51 9.60
C GLY A 311 -5.97 21.74 9.13
N ALA A 312 -5.74 22.32 7.95
CA ALA A 312 -6.47 23.53 7.54
C ALA A 312 -7.33 23.28 6.29
N GLY A 313 -8.65 23.32 6.48
CA GLY A 313 -9.65 23.13 5.44
C GLY A 313 -9.44 24.04 4.22
N ALA A 314 -9.64 23.47 3.04
CA ALA A 314 -9.69 24.19 1.78
C ALA A 314 -10.75 25.32 1.83
N PRO A 315 -10.48 26.50 1.25
CA PRO A 315 -11.37 27.67 1.33
C PRO A 315 -12.61 27.57 0.42
N ASN A 316 -13.06 26.37 0.04
CA ASN A 316 -14.23 26.16 -0.82
C ASN A 316 -14.94 24.82 -0.52
N GLY A 317 -15.59 24.69 0.63
CA GLY A 317 -16.83 23.91 0.87
C GLY A 317 -16.99 22.46 0.39
N LYS A 318 -15.98 21.81 -0.20
CA LYS A 318 -15.97 20.39 -0.58
C LYS A 318 -14.97 19.68 0.32
N SER A 319 -15.48 19.13 1.41
CA SER A 319 -14.72 18.20 2.26
C SER A 319 -14.42 16.94 1.44
N GLY A 320 -13.16 16.79 1.02
CA GLY A 320 -12.71 15.73 0.12
C GLY A 320 -11.21 15.81 -0.09
N ALA A 321 -10.47 15.54 0.99
CA ALA A 321 -9.07 15.15 1.00
C ALA A 321 -7.99 16.04 0.32
N THR A 322 -7.20 16.72 1.15
CA THR A 322 -5.92 17.34 0.75
C THR A 322 -4.73 16.71 1.50
N GLY A 323 -4.88 15.49 2.03
CA GLY A 323 -3.88 14.81 2.87
C GLY A 323 -3.61 13.38 2.44
N GLU A 324 -2.48 12.84 2.92
CA GLU A 324 -2.04 11.46 2.75
C GLU A 324 -3.15 10.48 3.19
N GLY A 325 -3.35 9.41 2.42
CA GLY A 325 -4.31 8.38 2.78
C GLY A 325 -4.01 7.02 2.17
N LEU A 326 -4.53 5.98 2.80
CA LEU A 326 -4.64 4.66 2.19
C LEU A 326 -6.01 4.52 1.55
N VAL A 327 -6.04 3.98 0.35
CA VAL A 327 -7.25 3.73 -0.42
C VAL A 327 -7.34 2.25 -0.74
N LEU A 328 -8.51 1.67 -0.51
CA LEU A 328 -8.80 0.29 -0.85
C LEU A 328 -9.96 0.27 -1.84
N ASN A 329 -9.73 -0.30 -3.01
CA ASN A 329 -10.74 -0.48 -4.03
C ASN A 329 -11.14 -1.95 -4.11
N THR A 330 -12.42 -2.21 -3.90
CA THR A 330 -13.04 -3.52 -4.14
C THR A 330 -13.76 -3.48 -5.49
N VAL A 331 -13.50 -4.45 -6.36
CA VAL A 331 -14.20 -4.59 -7.64
C VAL A 331 -15.29 -5.66 -7.52
N GLY A 332 -16.53 -5.33 -7.86
CA GLY A 332 -17.63 -6.29 -7.89
C GLY A 332 -19.00 -5.67 -8.12
N VAL A 333 -20.06 -6.43 -7.86
CA VAL A 333 -21.47 -5.99 -8.05
C VAL A 333 -21.79 -4.71 -7.26
N ASN A 334 -21.08 -4.48 -6.13
CA ASN A 334 -21.14 -3.25 -5.36
C ASN A 334 -19.70 -2.74 -5.09
N SER A 335 -18.97 -2.41 -6.16
CA SER A 335 -17.63 -1.84 -6.05
C SER A 335 -17.61 -0.68 -5.05
N LEU A 336 -16.57 -0.64 -4.23
CA LEU A 336 -16.42 0.31 -3.14
C LEU A 336 -15.00 0.83 -3.12
N GLU A 337 -14.87 2.14 -3.04
CA GLU A 337 -13.62 2.80 -2.65
C GLU A 337 -13.76 3.19 -1.17
N GLN A 338 -12.82 2.70 -0.36
CA GLN A 338 -12.64 3.17 1.01
C GLN A 338 -11.41 4.06 1.05
N ARG A 339 -11.45 5.09 1.89
CA ARG A 339 -10.30 5.96 2.10
C ARG A 339 -10.14 6.23 3.59
N ILE A 340 -8.92 6.05 4.06
CA ILE A 340 -8.50 6.39 5.42
C ILE A 340 -7.34 7.37 5.40
N ALA A 341 -7.45 8.44 6.17
CA ALA A 341 -6.41 9.45 6.29
C ALA A 341 -5.23 8.96 7.14
N VAL A 342 -4.01 9.27 6.70
CA VAL A 342 -2.76 8.95 7.41
C VAL A 342 -2.21 10.24 8.03
N PRO A 343 -1.82 10.27 9.31
CA PRO A 343 -1.84 9.17 10.28
C PRO A 343 -3.14 9.05 11.09
N SER A 344 -4.10 9.95 10.90
CA SER A 344 -5.24 10.12 11.80
C SER A 344 -6.13 8.86 11.95
N GLY A 345 -6.18 8.01 10.93
CA GLY A 345 -7.12 6.89 10.89
C GLY A 345 -8.56 7.31 10.60
N GLU A 346 -8.80 8.58 10.25
CA GLU A 346 -10.13 9.06 9.92
C GLU A 346 -10.59 8.51 8.56
N HIS A 347 -11.70 7.80 8.57
CA HIS A 347 -12.37 7.32 7.36
C HIS A 347 -13.10 8.45 6.63
N ALA A 348 -13.23 8.34 5.31
CA ALA A 348 -14.17 9.14 4.57
C ALA A 348 -15.61 8.90 5.09
N ALA A 349 -16.40 9.97 5.21
CA ALA A 349 -17.72 9.94 5.84
C ALA A 349 -18.73 8.98 5.16
N SER A 350 -18.46 8.56 3.93
CA SER A 350 -19.31 7.66 3.13
C SER A 350 -19.03 6.16 3.33
N ASP A 351 -17.99 5.78 4.08
CA ASP A 351 -17.62 4.37 4.24
C ASP A 351 -18.70 3.58 5.02
N PRO A 352 -19.13 2.39 4.55
CA PRO A 352 -20.12 1.57 5.26
C PRO A 352 -19.68 1.21 6.68
N ASN A 353 -20.59 1.32 7.65
CA ASN A 353 -20.32 1.07 9.08
C ASN A 353 -19.69 -0.31 9.33
N SER A 354 -20.04 -1.30 8.50
CA SER A 354 -19.56 -2.68 8.63
C SER A 354 -18.07 -2.86 8.40
N LEU A 355 -17.46 -1.98 7.59
CA LEU A 355 -16.04 -2.06 7.25
C LEU A 355 -15.15 -1.25 8.19
N ARG A 356 -15.75 -0.31 8.94
CA ARG A 356 -15.05 0.45 10.01
C ARG A 356 -14.79 -0.38 11.27
N ARG A 357 -15.45 -1.52 11.42
CA ARG A 357 -15.29 -2.46 12.55
C ARG A 357 -14.26 -3.53 12.22
N ALA A 358 -13.73 -4.21 13.24
CA ALA A 358 -12.90 -5.40 12.97
C ALA A 358 -13.69 -6.45 12.18
N ALA A 359 -13.00 -7.32 11.45
CA ALA A 359 -13.64 -8.42 10.71
C ALA A 359 -14.26 -9.45 11.65
N GLY A 360 -13.74 -9.60 12.86
CA GLY A 360 -14.22 -10.53 13.85
C GLY A 360 -13.58 -10.22 15.21
N PRO A 361 -13.98 -10.92 16.27
CA PRO A 361 -13.36 -10.78 17.58
C PRO A 361 -11.90 -11.25 17.56
N PRO A 362 -11.03 -10.71 18.43
CA PRO A 362 -9.63 -11.12 18.53
C PRO A 362 -9.44 -12.57 18.99
N THR A 363 -10.46 -13.14 19.63
CA THR A 363 -10.47 -14.54 20.05
C THR A 363 -11.77 -15.19 19.57
N ALA A 364 -11.66 -16.42 19.07
CA ALA A 364 -12.81 -17.18 18.65
C ALA A 364 -13.82 -17.31 19.81
N PRO A 365 -15.12 -17.07 19.57
CA PRO A 365 -16.13 -17.30 20.59
C PRO A 365 -16.14 -18.78 20.97
N GLN A 366 -16.38 -19.07 22.25
CA GLN A 366 -16.56 -20.43 22.76
C GLN A 366 -17.99 -20.60 23.27
N LEU A 367 -18.95 -20.44 22.35
CA LEU A 367 -20.37 -20.57 22.65
C LEU A 367 -20.85 -21.96 22.20
N SER A 368 -21.72 -22.57 22.99
CA SER A 368 -22.26 -23.88 22.68
C SER A 368 -23.74 -24.02 23.07
N GLN A 369 -24.47 -24.79 22.27
CA GLN A 369 -25.85 -25.17 22.51
C GLN A 369 -25.95 -26.69 22.52
N GLN A 370 -26.57 -27.24 23.57
CA GLN A 370 -26.88 -28.66 23.60
C GLN A 370 -28.01 -28.97 22.63
N ILE A 371 -27.84 -30.01 21.82
CA ILE A 371 -28.79 -30.45 20.79
C ILE A 371 -28.93 -31.98 20.83
N THR A 372 -29.99 -32.48 20.21
CA THR A 372 -30.10 -33.90 19.85
C THR A 372 -30.24 -34.07 18.34
N VAL A 373 -29.57 -35.09 17.83
CA VAL A 373 -29.57 -35.51 16.43
C VAL A 373 -30.09 -36.93 16.36
N GLY A 374 -31.37 -37.09 16.02
CA GLY A 374 -32.07 -38.36 16.22
C GLY A 374 -32.09 -38.71 17.70
N GLU A 375 -31.44 -39.80 18.06
CA GLU A 375 -31.31 -40.28 19.45
C GLU A 375 -29.97 -39.88 20.10
N HIS A 376 -29.06 -39.26 19.34
CA HIS A 376 -27.71 -38.93 19.80
C HIS A 376 -27.65 -37.54 20.42
N ALA A 377 -27.00 -37.43 21.58
CA ALA A 377 -26.71 -36.15 22.21
C ALA A 377 -25.48 -35.49 21.56
N ALA A 378 -25.55 -34.19 21.35
CA ALA A 378 -24.45 -33.42 20.77
C ALA A 378 -24.42 -31.97 21.27
N MET A 379 -23.32 -31.29 20.98
CA MET A 379 -23.09 -29.88 21.21
C MET A 379 -22.86 -29.19 19.87
N LEU A 380 -23.64 -28.16 19.58
CA LEU A 380 -23.39 -27.24 18.47
C LEU A 380 -22.58 -26.06 19.00
N HIS A 381 -21.39 -25.86 18.44
CA HIS A 381 -20.47 -24.79 18.82
C HIS A 381 -20.47 -23.68 17.77
N VAL A 382 -20.43 -22.43 18.22
CA VAL A 382 -20.01 -21.31 17.36
C VAL A 382 -18.50 -21.19 17.46
N THR A 383 -17.79 -21.39 16.35
CA THR A 383 -16.31 -21.47 16.30
C THR A 383 -15.66 -20.23 15.72
N SER A 384 -16.39 -19.42 14.96
CA SER A 384 -15.90 -18.15 14.44
C SER A 384 -17.05 -17.21 14.12
N VAL A 385 -16.74 -15.91 14.07
CA VAL A 385 -17.68 -14.87 13.67
C VAL A 385 -16.92 -13.93 12.75
N LYS A 386 -17.43 -13.72 11.53
CA LYS A 386 -16.88 -12.75 10.59
C LYS A 386 -17.94 -11.76 10.10
N PHE A 387 -17.62 -10.49 10.10
CA PHE A 387 -18.47 -9.37 9.68
C PHE A 387 -17.90 -8.68 8.44
N GLY A 388 -18.74 -8.46 7.43
CA GLY A 388 -18.29 -8.00 6.12
C GLY A 388 -19.41 -7.49 5.22
N ARG A 389 -19.08 -7.22 3.96
CA ARG A 389 -20.06 -6.89 2.91
C ARG A 389 -20.19 -7.97 1.85
N GLN A 390 -19.19 -8.83 1.70
CA GLN A 390 -19.08 -9.87 0.69
C GLN A 390 -18.62 -11.19 1.32
N ARG A 391 -19.27 -12.29 0.93
CA ARG A 391 -18.90 -13.64 1.38
C ARG A 391 -19.14 -14.66 0.27
N PRO A 392 -18.16 -15.54 -0.01
CA PRO A 392 -18.41 -16.74 -0.78
C PRO A 392 -19.46 -17.58 -0.07
N VAL A 393 -20.52 -17.93 -0.78
CA VAL A 393 -21.55 -18.84 -0.30
C VAL A 393 -21.87 -19.87 -1.37
N LYS A 394 -22.10 -21.11 -0.94
CA LYS A 394 -22.68 -22.15 -1.76
C LYS A 394 -24.18 -21.93 -1.83
N SER A 395 -24.69 -21.80 -3.06
CA SER A 395 -26.12 -21.70 -3.31
C SER A 395 -26.81 -23.05 -3.10
N SER A 396 -28.14 -23.04 -2.97
CA SER A 396 -28.94 -24.28 -2.93
C SER A 396 -28.84 -25.11 -4.23
N ALA A 397 -28.41 -24.50 -5.34
CA ALA A 397 -28.20 -25.17 -6.61
C ALA A 397 -26.84 -25.90 -6.69
N GLY A 398 -25.95 -25.70 -5.71
CA GLY A 398 -24.66 -26.36 -5.61
C GLY A 398 -23.46 -25.50 -6.06
N ASP A 399 -23.70 -24.46 -6.88
CA ASP A 399 -22.66 -23.52 -7.33
C ASP A 399 -22.29 -22.51 -6.24
N TYR A 400 -21.04 -22.04 -6.26
CA TYR A 400 -20.59 -20.95 -5.40
C TYR A 400 -20.99 -19.60 -5.97
N SER A 401 -21.29 -18.63 -5.11
CA SER A 401 -21.60 -17.25 -5.50
C SER A 401 -21.02 -16.29 -4.46
N LEU A 402 -20.72 -15.07 -4.89
CA LEU A 402 -20.27 -14.02 -3.97
C LEU A 402 -21.51 -13.27 -3.45
N ALA A 403 -22.03 -13.69 -2.30
CA ALA A 403 -23.10 -12.94 -1.63
C ALA A 403 -22.59 -11.54 -1.28
N THR A 404 -23.39 -10.53 -1.55
CA THR A 404 -23.07 -9.13 -1.23
C THR A 404 -24.22 -8.50 -0.45
N ALA A 405 -23.91 -7.70 0.57
CA ALA A 405 -24.89 -6.92 1.32
C ALA A 405 -25.72 -6.04 0.38
N THR A 406 -27.03 -6.02 0.61
CA THR A 406 -28.02 -5.40 -0.28
C THR A 406 -27.93 -3.88 -0.32
N ASP A 407 -27.47 -3.23 0.75
CA ASP A 407 -27.31 -1.78 0.83
C ASP A 407 -26.16 -1.37 1.80
N PRO A 408 -25.79 -0.07 1.90
CA PRO A 408 -24.71 0.40 2.78
C PRO A 408 -24.95 0.24 4.28
N ASN A 409 -26.21 0.17 4.72
CA ASN A 409 -26.62 -0.02 6.12
C ASN A 409 -26.80 -1.50 6.49
N ARG A 410 -26.53 -2.41 5.56
CA ARG A 410 -26.51 -3.86 5.77
C ARG A 410 -25.09 -4.40 5.77
N ALA A 411 -24.94 -5.53 6.44
CA ALA A 411 -23.73 -6.31 6.51
C ALA A 411 -24.03 -7.80 6.40
N LEU A 412 -23.03 -8.57 5.99
CA LEU A 412 -23.05 -10.01 6.06
C LEU A 412 -22.33 -10.47 7.33
N LEU A 413 -23.02 -11.29 8.10
CA LEU A 413 -22.51 -11.97 9.28
C LEU A 413 -22.34 -13.45 8.95
N GLU A 414 -21.10 -13.92 8.95
CA GLU A 414 -20.74 -15.33 8.86
C GLU A 414 -20.55 -15.88 10.28
N ILE A 415 -21.22 -16.99 10.57
CA ILE A 415 -21.17 -17.66 11.86
C ILE A 415 -20.66 -19.07 11.63
N GLY A 416 -19.41 -19.31 12.01
CA GLY A 416 -18.77 -20.62 11.92
C GLY A 416 -19.34 -21.58 12.95
N LEU A 417 -19.58 -22.81 12.53
CA LEU A 417 -20.29 -23.82 13.30
C LEU A 417 -19.52 -25.13 13.30
N GLN A 418 -19.58 -25.84 14.44
CA GLN A 418 -19.09 -27.20 14.54
C GLN A 418 -19.99 -27.99 15.48
N ALA A 419 -20.48 -29.14 15.04
CA ALA A 419 -21.17 -30.08 15.91
C ALA A 419 -20.19 -31.13 16.43
N GLN A 420 -20.29 -31.44 17.73
CA GLN A 420 -19.52 -32.48 18.39
C GLN A 420 -20.49 -33.38 19.19
N GLY A 421 -20.33 -34.69 19.08
CA GLY A 421 -21.17 -35.67 19.76
C GLY A 421 -20.80 -37.08 19.33
N ASP A 422 -21.13 -38.04 20.17
CA ASP A 422 -20.87 -39.45 19.89
C ASP A 422 -21.82 -39.97 18.79
N ASP A 423 -21.28 -40.77 17.87
CA ASP A 423 -22.02 -41.42 16.78
C ASP A 423 -22.87 -40.47 15.90
N LEU A 424 -22.44 -39.21 15.76
CA LEU A 424 -23.08 -38.30 14.82
C LEU A 424 -22.94 -38.79 13.37
N PRO A 425 -24.00 -38.68 12.54
CA PRO A 425 -23.93 -39.05 11.13
C PRO A 425 -22.78 -38.36 10.39
N VAL A 426 -21.85 -39.14 9.86
CA VAL A 426 -20.73 -38.66 9.05
C VAL A 426 -21.18 -38.55 7.60
N THR A 427 -22.10 -37.63 7.32
CA THR A 427 -22.63 -37.39 5.97
C THR A 427 -22.64 -35.90 5.69
N PRO A 428 -22.11 -35.44 4.53
CA PRO A 428 -22.21 -34.05 4.11
C PRO A 428 -23.68 -33.69 3.89
N ALA A 429 -24.24 -32.90 4.80
CA ALA A 429 -25.65 -32.55 4.85
C ALA A 429 -25.88 -31.09 5.22
N GLY A 430 -24.83 -30.26 5.23
CA GLY A 430 -24.93 -28.86 5.62
C GLY A 430 -25.98 -28.08 4.84
N LEU A 431 -26.13 -28.29 3.53
CA LEU A 431 -27.17 -27.68 2.71
C LEU A 431 -28.59 -28.12 3.10
N LEU A 432 -28.75 -29.32 3.65
CA LEU A 432 -30.04 -29.87 4.09
C LEU A 432 -30.41 -29.41 5.50
N THR A 433 -29.41 -29.15 6.34
CA THR A 433 -29.60 -28.73 7.74
C THR A 433 -29.51 -27.21 7.92
N LYS A 434 -29.07 -26.46 6.92
CA LYS A 434 -28.87 -25.00 7.02
C LYS A 434 -30.11 -24.24 7.51
N ASP A 435 -31.30 -24.62 7.06
CA ASP A 435 -32.56 -23.95 7.40
C ASP A 435 -33.05 -24.28 8.82
N ARG A 436 -32.29 -25.11 9.55
CA ARG A 436 -32.48 -25.37 10.98
C ARG A 436 -31.59 -24.50 11.85
N ILE A 437 -30.67 -23.74 11.27
CA ILE A 437 -29.84 -22.80 12.01
C ILE A 437 -30.42 -21.41 11.79
N SER A 438 -30.93 -20.81 12.86
CA SER A 438 -31.53 -19.48 12.83
C SER A 438 -30.63 -18.49 13.54
N VAL A 439 -30.63 -17.25 13.03
CA VAL A 439 -29.97 -16.10 13.65
C VAL A 439 -31.03 -15.06 13.91
N TRP A 440 -31.25 -14.72 15.18
CA TRP A 440 -32.23 -13.74 15.62
C TRP A 440 -31.55 -12.40 15.92
N LEU A 441 -32.18 -11.32 15.44
CA LEU A 441 -31.81 -9.95 15.73
C LEU A 441 -32.28 -9.54 17.14
N PRO A 442 -31.79 -8.40 17.68
CA PRO A 442 -32.20 -7.93 19.01
C PRO A 442 -33.72 -7.72 19.16
N ASP A 443 -34.42 -7.44 18.08
CA ASP A 443 -35.89 -7.30 18.02
C ASP A 443 -36.64 -8.65 17.89
N GLN A 444 -35.92 -9.77 18.03
CA GLN A 444 -36.40 -11.16 17.88
C GLN A 444 -36.80 -11.55 16.46
N SER A 445 -36.63 -10.68 15.47
CA SER A 445 -36.83 -11.05 14.06
C SER A 445 -35.71 -11.98 13.59
N GLU A 446 -36.01 -12.86 12.65
CA GLU A 446 -35.01 -13.75 12.05
C GLU A 446 -34.25 -13.02 10.93
N ALA A 447 -32.92 -13.07 11.00
CA ALA A 447 -32.05 -12.52 9.98
C ALA A 447 -32.14 -13.36 8.70
N ARG A 448 -32.15 -12.70 7.55
CA ARG A 448 -32.24 -13.37 6.25
C ARG A 448 -30.96 -14.15 5.99
N GLN A 449 -31.06 -15.48 5.90
CA GLN A 449 -29.95 -16.30 5.44
C GLN A 449 -29.69 -16.09 3.95
N VAL A 450 -28.45 -15.75 3.59
CA VAL A 450 -28.01 -15.56 2.21
C VAL A 450 -27.31 -16.79 1.65
N GLY A 451 -26.78 -17.66 2.50
CA GLY A 451 -26.21 -18.95 2.08
C GLY A 451 -25.43 -19.65 3.19
N VAL A 452 -24.62 -20.62 2.79
CA VAL A 452 -23.68 -21.35 3.66
C VAL A 452 -22.30 -21.40 3.01
N ARG A 453 -21.24 -21.56 3.81
CA ARG A 453 -19.87 -21.60 3.28
C ARG A 453 -19.56 -22.94 2.61
N TYR A 454 -19.79 -24.03 3.33
CA TYR A 454 -19.49 -25.39 2.90
C TYR A 454 -20.49 -26.37 3.47
N ASP A 455 -20.69 -27.49 2.78
CA ASP A 455 -21.56 -28.58 3.23
C ASP A 455 -21.09 -29.23 4.54
N GLY A 456 -19.86 -28.98 4.98
CA GLY A 456 -19.34 -29.50 6.25
C GLY A 456 -19.55 -31.00 6.40
N ALA A 457 -19.94 -31.42 7.60
CA ALA A 457 -20.46 -32.75 7.89
C ALA A 457 -21.99 -32.68 7.98
N LEU A 458 -22.58 -32.98 9.13
CA LEU A 458 -24.03 -32.87 9.34
C LEU A 458 -24.55 -31.42 9.22
N PHE A 459 -23.76 -30.45 9.69
CA PHE A 459 -24.06 -29.02 9.66
C PHE A 459 -23.09 -28.29 8.74
N PRO A 460 -23.51 -27.15 8.15
CA PRO A 460 -22.59 -26.34 7.35
C PRO A 460 -21.45 -25.82 8.22
N VAL A 461 -20.27 -25.64 7.62
CA VAL A 461 -19.11 -25.04 8.32
C VAL A 461 -19.42 -23.63 8.82
N ALA A 462 -20.26 -22.91 8.10
CA ALA A 462 -20.83 -21.64 8.57
C ALA A 462 -22.13 -21.33 7.85
N VAL A 463 -22.99 -20.58 8.53
CA VAL A 463 -24.12 -19.87 7.92
C VAL A 463 -23.75 -18.42 7.68
N VAL A 464 -24.25 -17.85 6.59
CA VAL A 464 -24.10 -16.43 6.29
C VAL A 464 -25.48 -15.80 6.26
N VAL A 465 -25.68 -14.77 7.07
CA VAL A 465 -26.94 -14.03 7.19
C VAL A 465 -26.71 -12.54 6.95
N GLU A 466 -27.74 -11.85 6.48
CA GLU A 466 -27.73 -10.40 6.34
C GLU A 466 -28.34 -9.73 7.58
N VAL A 467 -27.64 -8.74 8.13
CA VAL A 467 -27.99 -8.04 9.37
C VAL A 467 -27.80 -6.52 9.22
N PRO A 468 -28.40 -5.68 10.08
CA PRO A 468 -28.05 -4.26 10.16
C PRO A 468 -26.54 -4.07 10.43
N ALA A 469 -25.89 -3.12 9.75
CA ALA A 469 -24.44 -2.92 9.86
C ALA A 469 -23.99 -2.44 11.26
N ASP A 470 -24.90 -1.83 12.01
CA ASP A 470 -24.74 -1.35 13.39
C ASP A 470 -25.17 -2.37 14.46
N VAL A 471 -25.55 -3.59 14.06
CA VAL A 471 -25.94 -4.61 15.02
C VAL A 471 -24.78 -4.96 15.97
N THR A 472 -25.09 -5.00 17.26
CA THR A 472 -24.11 -5.21 18.35
C THR A 472 -24.21 -6.60 18.98
N THR A 473 -25.35 -7.26 18.80
CA THR A 473 -25.57 -8.63 19.26
C THR A 473 -26.59 -9.35 18.37
N VAL A 474 -26.41 -10.66 18.23
CA VAL A 474 -27.40 -11.55 17.64
C VAL A 474 -27.52 -12.79 18.52
N THR A 475 -28.59 -13.55 18.35
CA THR A 475 -28.73 -14.87 18.99
C THR A 475 -28.70 -15.94 17.91
N VAL A 476 -27.95 -17.01 18.12
CA VAL A 476 -27.79 -18.11 17.16
C VAL A 476 -28.26 -19.39 17.78
N GLY A 477 -28.99 -20.21 17.05
CA GLY A 477 -29.38 -21.51 17.58
C GLY A 477 -30.02 -22.43 16.56
N LEU A 478 -30.18 -23.68 16.99
CA LEU A 478 -30.89 -24.71 16.25
C LEU A 478 -32.41 -24.56 16.47
N THR A 479 -33.18 -24.63 15.40
CA THR A 479 -34.64 -24.80 15.44
C THR A 479 -35.01 -26.26 15.29
N ALA A 480 -36.03 -26.69 16.04
CA ALA A 480 -36.49 -28.07 16.01
C ALA A 480 -37.07 -28.43 14.63
N GLY A 481 -36.79 -29.64 14.15
CA GLY A 481 -37.42 -30.15 12.94
C GLY A 481 -36.76 -31.38 12.36
N ALA A 482 -37.46 -32.03 11.43
CA ALA A 482 -36.94 -33.18 10.72
C ALA A 482 -36.16 -32.76 9.47
N VAL A 483 -35.12 -33.54 9.14
CA VAL A 483 -34.31 -33.44 7.92
C VAL A 483 -34.15 -34.84 7.33
N ASN A 484 -34.22 -34.96 6.02
CA ASN A 484 -34.01 -36.24 5.33
C ASN A 484 -32.57 -36.31 4.84
N LEU A 485 -31.75 -37.14 5.49
CA LEU A 485 -30.38 -37.41 5.07
C LEU A 485 -30.37 -38.54 4.03
N THR A 486 -29.50 -38.41 3.03
CA THR A 486 -29.38 -39.40 1.95
C THR A 486 -28.96 -40.79 2.45
N SER A 487 -28.11 -40.86 3.48
CA SER A 487 -27.53 -42.10 4.02
C SER A 487 -28.27 -42.63 5.25
N SER A 488 -28.88 -41.76 6.07
CA SER A 488 -29.48 -42.10 7.37
C SER A 488 -31.00 -41.97 7.39
N GLY A 489 -31.62 -41.59 6.27
CA GLY A 489 -33.06 -41.35 6.21
C GLY A 489 -33.50 -40.14 7.01
N ARG A 490 -34.75 -40.16 7.49
CA ARG A 490 -35.33 -39.05 8.24
C ARG A 490 -34.79 -39.01 9.67
N ILE A 491 -34.10 -37.94 10.02
CA ILE A 491 -33.65 -37.65 11.38
C ILE A 491 -34.39 -36.44 11.94
N THR A 492 -34.48 -36.34 13.26
CA THR A 492 -35.02 -35.15 13.94
C THR A 492 -33.88 -34.40 14.61
N LEU A 493 -33.81 -33.10 14.38
CA LEU A 493 -32.89 -32.18 15.07
C LEU A 493 -33.70 -31.43 16.12
N ASN A 494 -33.28 -31.44 17.38
CA ASN A 494 -33.95 -30.69 18.44
C ASN A 494 -32.94 -29.90 19.29
N PRO A 495 -33.22 -28.62 19.59
CA PRO A 495 -32.49 -27.90 20.62
C PRO A 495 -32.88 -28.41 22.01
N VAL A 496 -31.89 -28.62 22.88
CA VAL A 496 -32.08 -28.94 24.30
C VAL A 496 -31.67 -27.74 25.16
N GLY A 497 -30.57 -27.09 24.78
CA GLY A 497 -30.06 -25.89 25.42
C GLY A 497 -30.64 -24.60 24.84
N GLN A 498 -30.43 -23.49 25.57
CA GLN A 498 -30.80 -22.16 25.11
C GLN A 498 -29.97 -21.75 23.88
N PRO A 499 -30.55 -20.95 22.96
CA PRO A 499 -29.79 -20.30 21.91
C PRO A 499 -28.63 -19.44 22.44
N MET A 500 -27.59 -19.30 21.63
CA MET A 500 -26.32 -18.69 22.02
C MET A 500 -26.30 -17.18 21.68
N PRO A 501 -26.15 -16.28 22.66
CA PRO A 501 -25.95 -14.86 22.38
C PRO A 501 -24.53 -14.60 21.88
N VAL A 502 -24.41 -14.04 20.69
CA VAL A 502 -23.15 -13.65 20.06
C VAL A 502 -22.99 -12.13 20.17
N VAL A 503 -21.91 -11.70 20.83
CA VAL A 503 -21.55 -10.28 20.93
C VAL A 503 -20.72 -9.89 19.72
N LEU A 504 -21.07 -8.76 19.11
CA LEU A 504 -20.44 -8.27 17.87
C LEU A 504 -19.61 -7.00 18.10
N ASN A 505 -19.49 -6.49 19.32
CA ASN A 505 -18.75 -5.26 19.62
C ASN A 505 -17.23 -5.48 19.55
N PHE A 506 -16.67 -5.47 18.34
CA PHE A 506 -15.25 -5.60 18.03
C PHE A 506 -14.81 -4.66 16.91
#